data_AF-A0A124FWU0-F1
#
_entry.id   AF-A0A124FWU0-F1
#
_cell.length_a   1.000
_cell.length_b   1.000
_cell.length_c   1.000
_cell.angle_alpha   90.00
_cell.angle_beta   90.00
_cell.angle_gamma   90.00
#
_symmetry.space_group_name_H-M   'P 1'
#
loop_
_entity.id
_entity.type
_entity.pdbx_description
1 polymer ?
#
loop_
_entity_poly.entity_id
_entity_poly.type
_entity_poly.pdbx_seq_one_letter_code
_entity_poly.pdbx_strand_id
1 'polypeptide(L)'
;MKKRYTAFTLVEMLIVMGIIIILMAVGIASGRFAIRRANKIEHQNAAENIYQAAQSYYADHKEFPISLARTTPSFGEVMGVYLSEYIDDFNGGSEASYGYAVDKTGQVLLICVTYGGKEDLNRQGIYCTGNGMGLGNVPTKKDISYSNQDYSDYNYAVNIFEISCANWDSEQKDWIEDGSLECQPDEMILEEVEDTPGPVYIDPCKDCEYITPVYPPSF
;
A
#
# COMPACT_ATOMS: atom_id res chain seq x y z
N MET A 1 44.21 50.74 27.24
CA MET A 1 43.16 49.77 27.63
C MET A 1 43.62 48.38 27.21
N LYS A 2 44.03 47.51 28.14
CA LYS A 2 44.61 46.19 27.80
C LYS A 2 43.46 45.20 27.54
N LYS A 3 43.28 44.77 26.29
CA LYS A 3 42.36 43.68 25.94
C LYS A 3 42.94 42.36 26.45
N ARG A 4 42.21 41.66 27.32
CA ARG A 4 42.55 40.30 27.76
C ARG A 4 41.87 39.33 26.80
N TYR A 5 42.65 38.49 26.12
CA TYR A 5 42.13 37.39 25.32
C TYR A 5 41.95 36.18 26.24
N THR A 6 40.71 35.81 26.51
CA THR A 6 40.36 34.52 27.13
C THR A 6 40.42 33.47 26.02
N ALA A 7 41.49 32.69 25.98
CA ALA A 7 41.60 31.57 25.06
C ALA A 7 40.67 30.44 25.55
N PHE A 8 39.82 29.94 24.66
CA PHE A 8 39.02 28.74 24.89
C PHE A 8 39.94 27.57 25.23
N THR A 9 39.61 26.85 26.29
CA THR A 9 40.44 25.72 26.72
C THR A 9 40.22 24.53 25.78
N LEU A 10 41.24 23.70 25.59
CA LEU A 10 41.14 22.47 24.79
C LEU A 10 40.00 21.57 25.29
N VAL A 11 39.81 21.54 26.62
CA VAL A 11 38.73 20.80 27.29
C VAL A 11 37.35 21.28 26.86
N GLU A 12 37.16 22.59 26.68
CA GLU A 12 35.88 23.18 26.30
C GLU A 12 35.46 22.74 24.90
N MET A 13 36.40 22.72 23.94
CA MET A 13 36.15 22.19 22.60
C MET A 13 35.98 20.66 22.59
N LEU A 14 36.63 19.94 23.49
CA LEU A 14 36.48 18.49 23.64
C LEU A 14 35.07 18.12 24.13
N ILE A 15 34.56 18.82 25.14
CA ILE A 15 33.21 18.61 25.66
C ILE A 15 32.17 18.89 24.57
N VAL A 16 32.34 19.97 23.80
CA VAL A 16 31.42 20.33 22.71
C VAL A 16 31.36 19.24 21.64
N MET A 17 32.51 18.75 21.17
CA MET A 17 32.54 17.66 20.20
C MET A 17 31.94 16.37 20.76
N GLY A 18 32.17 16.08 22.05
CA GLY A 18 31.57 14.93 22.74
C GLY A 18 30.05 14.98 22.76
N ILE A 19 29.46 16.14 23.07
CA ILE A 19 28.00 16.32 23.09
C ILE A 19 27.42 16.18 21.68
N ILE A 20 28.07 16.76 20.65
CA ILE A 20 27.59 16.70 19.27
C ILE A 20 27.49 15.25 18.77
N ILE A 21 28.49 14.41 19.05
CA ILE A 21 28.48 13.00 18.64
C ILE A 21 27.30 12.24 19.27
N ILE A 22 27.05 12.47 20.56
CA ILE A 22 25.92 11.84 21.27
C ILE A 22 24.59 12.27 20.65
N LEU A 23 24.42 13.57 20.38
CA LEU A 23 23.18 14.10 19.80
C LEU A 23 22.95 13.60 18.37
N MET A 24 23.99 13.47 17.56
CA MET A 24 23.88 12.90 16.20
C MET A 24 23.46 11.43 16.25
N ALA A 25 24.04 10.62 17.14
CA ALA A 25 23.71 9.22 17.27
C ALA A 25 22.23 9.01 17.64
N VAL A 26 21.73 9.75 18.63
CA VAL A 26 20.32 9.69 19.04
C VAL A 26 19.39 10.23 17.95
N GLY A 27 19.78 11.34 17.30
CA GLY A 27 18.97 11.99 16.26
C GLY A 27 18.70 11.10 15.05
N ILE A 28 19.67 10.32 14.58
CA ILE A 28 19.51 9.42 13.43
C ILE A 28 18.51 8.30 13.74
N ALA A 29 18.59 7.70 14.93
CA ALA A 29 17.70 6.62 15.33
C ALA A 29 16.24 7.08 15.42
N SER A 30 15.98 8.23 16.07
CA SER A 30 14.62 8.78 16.16
C SER A 30 14.10 9.25 14.80
N GLY A 31 14.96 9.80 13.94
CA GLY A 31 14.58 10.30 12.62
C GLY A 31 13.99 9.20 11.72
N ARG A 32 14.60 8.01 11.70
CA ARG A 32 14.12 6.89 10.87
C ARG A 32 12.71 6.42 11.27
N PHE A 33 12.41 6.36 12.57
CA PHE A 33 11.07 5.98 13.04
C PHE A 33 10.01 7.02 12.66
N ALA A 34 10.34 8.31 12.79
CA ALA A 34 9.44 9.39 12.44
C ALA A 34 9.10 9.38 10.93
N ILE A 35 10.09 9.15 10.06
CA ILE A 35 9.89 9.08 8.61
C ILE A 35 8.97 7.92 8.23
N ARG A 36 9.22 6.70 8.76
CA ARG A 36 8.36 5.55 8.47
C ARG A 36 6.90 5.78 8.86
N ARG A 37 6.69 6.41 10.02
CA ARG A 37 5.34 6.76 10.48
C ARG A 37 4.69 7.82 9.58
N ALA A 38 5.45 8.82 9.12
CA ALA A 38 4.94 9.83 8.20
C ALA A 38 4.48 9.19 6.89
N ASN A 39 5.33 8.37 6.26
CA ASN A 39 4.99 7.68 5.02
C ASN A 39 3.77 6.77 5.19
N LYS A 40 3.69 6.02 6.30
CA LYS A 40 2.51 5.22 6.64
C LYS A 40 1.22 6.05 6.64
N ILE A 41 1.24 7.22 7.28
CA ILE A 41 0.09 8.13 7.33
C ILE A 41 -0.23 8.71 5.93
N GLU A 42 0.80 9.04 5.15
CA GLU A 42 0.62 9.52 3.77
C GLU A 42 -0.07 8.47 2.89
N HIS A 43 0.38 7.21 2.93
CA HIS A 43 -0.26 6.12 2.20
C HIS A 43 -1.71 5.87 2.64
N GLN A 44 -1.98 5.92 3.94
CA GLN A 44 -3.35 5.81 4.46
C GLN A 44 -4.24 6.91 3.91
N ASN A 45 -3.77 8.16 3.96
CA ASN A 45 -4.52 9.30 3.45
C ASN A 45 -4.72 9.22 1.93
N ALA A 46 -3.70 8.76 1.20
CA ALA A 46 -3.77 8.57 -0.24
C ALA A 46 -4.84 7.53 -0.61
N ALA A 47 -4.83 6.35 0.02
CA ALA A 47 -5.85 5.33 -0.23
C ALA A 47 -7.27 5.80 0.14
N GLU A 48 -7.43 6.52 1.25
CA GLU A 48 -8.74 7.09 1.63
C GLU A 48 -9.18 8.19 0.66
N ASN A 49 -8.26 8.97 0.08
CA ASN A 49 -8.56 9.96 -0.95
C ASN A 49 -9.10 9.28 -2.23
N ILE A 50 -8.43 8.22 -2.70
CA ILE A 50 -8.90 7.45 -3.86
C ILE A 50 -10.28 6.84 -3.58
N TYR A 51 -10.50 6.33 -2.38
CA TYR A 51 -11.80 5.78 -2.00
C TYR A 51 -12.90 6.86 -1.96
N GLN A 52 -12.59 8.06 -1.45
CA GLN A 52 -13.52 9.19 -1.49
C GLN A 52 -13.85 9.60 -2.93
N ALA A 53 -12.86 9.70 -3.81
CA ALA A 53 -13.08 9.98 -5.22
C ALA A 53 -13.96 8.89 -5.88
N ALA A 54 -13.71 7.62 -5.57
CA ALA A 54 -14.54 6.51 -6.06
C ALA A 54 -15.98 6.56 -5.52
N GLN A 55 -16.20 7.01 -4.28
CA GLN A 55 -17.54 7.25 -3.74
C GLN A 55 -18.26 8.39 -4.47
N SER A 56 -17.55 9.47 -4.82
CA SER A 56 -18.11 10.55 -5.63
C SER A 56 -18.51 10.04 -7.02
N TYR A 57 -17.65 9.24 -7.67
CA TYR A 57 -17.98 8.58 -8.93
C TYR A 57 -19.24 7.70 -8.79
N TYR A 58 -19.33 6.90 -7.73
CA TYR A 58 -20.49 6.05 -7.44
C TYR A 58 -21.77 6.87 -7.21
N ALA A 59 -21.67 8.04 -6.57
CA ALA A 59 -22.82 8.91 -6.36
C ALA A 59 -23.47 9.33 -7.68
N ASP A 60 -22.66 9.55 -8.72
CA ASP A 60 -23.11 10.00 -10.04
C ASP A 60 -23.51 8.82 -10.96
N HIS A 61 -22.74 7.73 -10.95
CA HIS A 61 -22.91 6.60 -11.88
C HIS A 61 -23.69 5.42 -11.30
N LYS A 62 -23.92 5.40 -9.97
CA LYS A 62 -24.58 4.30 -9.22
C LYS A 62 -23.84 2.96 -9.25
N GLU A 63 -22.60 2.97 -9.71
CA GLU A 63 -21.67 1.84 -9.70
C GLU A 63 -20.24 2.37 -9.57
N PHE A 64 -19.37 1.56 -8.99
CA PHE A 64 -17.93 1.82 -8.98
C PHE A 64 -17.32 1.50 -10.35
N PRO A 65 -16.18 2.12 -10.71
CA PRO A 65 -15.50 1.87 -11.97
C PRO A 65 -15.25 0.38 -12.22
N ILE A 66 -15.93 -0.16 -13.22
CA ILE A 66 -15.82 -1.54 -13.66
C ILE A 66 -15.61 -1.56 -15.17
N SER A 67 -14.77 -2.47 -15.66
CA SER A 67 -14.52 -2.59 -17.10
C SER A 67 -15.79 -3.00 -17.84
N LEU A 68 -15.83 -2.75 -19.16
CA LEU A 68 -16.95 -3.20 -20.02
C LEU A 68 -17.18 -4.71 -19.98
N ALA A 69 -16.15 -5.49 -19.64
CA ALA A 69 -16.25 -6.94 -19.46
C ALA A 69 -16.82 -7.36 -18.08
N ARG A 70 -17.24 -6.39 -17.26
CA ARG A 70 -17.62 -6.57 -15.85
C ARG A 70 -16.50 -7.21 -15.03
N THR A 71 -15.28 -6.80 -15.31
CA THR A 71 -14.09 -7.15 -14.53
C THR A 71 -13.51 -5.92 -13.88
N THR A 72 -12.68 -6.11 -12.86
CA THR A 72 -11.87 -5.04 -12.31
C THR A 72 -11.03 -4.40 -13.43
N PRO A 73 -11.11 -3.06 -13.64
CA PRO A 73 -10.24 -2.38 -14.57
C PRO A 73 -8.81 -2.31 -14.03
N SER A 74 -7.85 -2.03 -14.91
CA SER A 74 -6.50 -1.72 -14.46
C SER A 74 -6.51 -0.47 -13.58
N PHE A 75 -5.64 -0.42 -12.57
CA PHE A 75 -5.60 0.71 -11.65
C PHE A 75 -5.28 2.03 -12.38
N GLY A 76 -4.40 2.00 -13.38
CA GLY A 76 -4.10 3.17 -14.23
C GLY A 76 -5.33 3.70 -14.97
N GLU A 77 -6.17 2.82 -15.51
CA GLU A 77 -7.43 3.20 -16.15
C GLU A 77 -8.42 3.82 -15.15
N VAL A 78 -8.53 3.23 -13.95
CA VAL A 78 -9.35 3.78 -12.85
C VAL A 78 -8.93 5.22 -12.55
N MET A 79 -7.63 5.46 -12.39
CA MET A 79 -7.13 6.79 -12.04
C MET A 79 -7.21 7.80 -13.19
N GLY A 80 -6.82 7.39 -14.41
CA GLY A 80 -6.71 8.28 -15.55
C GLY A 80 -8.04 8.58 -16.25
N VAL A 81 -8.94 7.60 -16.31
CA VAL A 81 -10.20 7.71 -17.08
C VAL A 81 -11.39 7.97 -16.17
N TYR A 82 -11.55 7.20 -15.11
CA TYR A 82 -12.77 7.22 -14.30
C TYR A 82 -12.71 8.22 -13.15
N LEU A 83 -11.58 8.29 -12.44
CA LEU A 83 -11.44 9.09 -11.23
C LEU A 83 -10.75 10.44 -11.47
N SER A 84 -10.24 10.71 -12.67
CA SER A 84 -9.48 11.94 -12.97
C SER A 84 -10.27 13.24 -12.75
N GLU A 85 -11.60 13.20 -12.86
CA GLU A 85 -12.48 14.33 -12.56
C GLU A 85 -12.82 14.47 -11.07
N TYR A 86 -12.64 13.41 -10.28
CA TYR A 86 -13.03 13.33 -8.87
C TYR A 86 -11.84 13.42 -7.91
N ILE A 87 -10.63 13.27 -8.42
CA ILE A 87 -9.39 13.37 -7.65
C ILE A 87 -8.55 14.54 -8.17
N ASP A 88 -8.31 15.51 -7.30
CA ASP A 88 -7.45 16.66 -7.59
C ASP A 88 -6.16 16.57 -6.75
N ASP A 89 -5.03 16.93 -7.36
CA ASP A 89 -3.69 16.94 -6.76
C ASP A 89 -3.37 15.67 -5.95
N PHE A 90 -3.54 14.50 -6.57
CA PHE A 90 -3.24 13.24 -5.90
C PHE A 90 -1.75 13.15 -5.54
N ASN A 91 -1.48 12.82 -4.27
CA ASN A 91 -0.14 12.55 -3.78
C ASN A 91 -0.11 11.19 -3.07
N GLY A 92 0.51 10.19 -3.72
CA GLY A 92 0.66 8.85 -3.19
C GLY A 92 1.71 8.70 -2.08
N GLY A 93 2.44 9.77 -1.73
CA GLY A 93 3.54 9.75 -0.76
C GLY A 93 4.82 9.18 -1.37
N SER A 94 5.56 8.39 -0.59
CA SER A 94 6.71 7.62 -1.07
C SER A 94 6.31 6.53 -2.08
N GLU A 95 7.28 5.86 -2.68
CA GLU A 95 7.01 4.71 -3.55
C GLU A 95 6.14 3.66 -2.84
N ALA A 96 5.08 3.22 -3.51
CA ALA A 96 4.15 2.22 -3.01
C ALA A 96 3.39 1.57 -4.16
N SER A 97 2.85 0.37 -3.93
CA SER A 97 1.91 -0.28 -4.83
C SER A 97 0.50 -0.04 -4.33
N TYR A 98 -0.41 0.26 -5.25
CA TYR A 98 -1.83 0.42 -5.00
C TYR A 98 -2.59 -0.69 -5.71
N GLY A 99 -3.55 -1.28 -5.01
CA GLY A 99 -4.43 -2.32 -5.50
C GLY A 99 -5.86 -1.82 -5.53
N TYR A 100 -6.62 -2.23 -6.54
CA TYR A 100 -8.04 -1.89 -6.70
C TYR A 100 -8.81 -3.18 -6.98
N ALA A 101 -9.86 -3.45 -6.23
CA ALA A 101 -10.75 -4.57 -6.52
C ALA A 101 -12.20 -4.13 -6.37
N VAL A 102 -12.98 -4.36 -7.42
CA VAL A 102 -14.41 -4.12 -7.45
C VAL A 102 -15.12 -5.45 -7.69
N ASP A 103 -16.27 -5.63 -7.07
CA ASP A 103 -17.09 -6.80 -7.36
C ASP A 103 -17.78 -6.67 -8.73
N LYS A 104 -18.31 -7.79 -9.23
CA LYS A 104 -18.99 -7.84 -10.54
C LYS A 104 -20.24 -6.98 -10.63
N THR A 105 -20.82 -6.60 -9.48
CA THR A 105 -22.01 -5.75 -9.44
C THR A 105 -21.66 -4.26 -9.43
N GLY A 106 -20.39 -3.90 -9.26
CA GLY A 106 -19.95 -2.52 -9.12
C GLY A 106 -20.46 -1.86 -7.83
N GLN A 107 -20.86 -2.63 -6.82
CA GLN A 107 -21.44 -2.12 -5.58
C GLN A 107 -20.46 -2.20 -4.41
N VAL A 108 -19.43 -3.06 -4.53
CA VAL A 108 -18.45 -3.31 -3.49
C VAL A 108 -17.07 -3.00 -4.03
N LEU A 109 -16.34 -2.16 -3.31
CA LEU A 109 -15.01 -1.69 -3.65
C LEU A 109 -14.05 -1.91 -2.48
N LEU A 110 -12.82 -2.28 -2.83
CA LEU A 110 -11.67 -2.36 -1.96
C LEU A 110 -10.46 -1.70 -2.64
N ILE A 111 -9.76 -0.83 -1.90
CA ILE A 111 -8.50 -0.21 -2.32
C ILE A 111 -7.46 -0.55 -1.26
N CYS A 112 -6.30 -1.03 -1.70
CA CYS A 112 -5.18 -1.36 -0.82
C CYS A 112 -3.91 -0.62 -1.24
N VAL A 113 -3.01 -0.35 -0.29
CA VAL A 113 -1.71 0.27 -0.53
C VAL A 113 -0.65 -0.34 0.37
N THR A 114 0.55 -0.57 -0.15
CA THR A 114 1.68 -1.13 0.60
C THR A 114 2.42 -0.04 1.41
N TYR A 115 2.92 -0.37 2.60
CA TYR A 115 3.74 0.55 3.40
C TYR A 115 5.25 0.44 3.11
N GLY A 116 5.71 -0.73 2.69
CA GLY A 116 7.12 -1.05 2.58
C GLY A 116 7.73 -0.80 1.20
N GLY A 117 7.18 0.11 0.40
CA GLY A 117 7.62 0.32 -0.99
C GLY A 117 6.76 -0.46 -1.98
N LYS A 118 7.22 -0.53 -3.25
CA LYS A 118 6.66 -1.42 -4.27
C LYS A 118 6.52 -2.83 -3.69
N GLU A 119 5.34 -3.43 -3.84
CA GLU A 119 4.99 -4.81 -3.44
C GLU A 119 5.31 -5.14 -1.96
N ASP A 120 5.37 -4.11 -1.10
CA ASP A 120 5.79 -4.24 0.29
C ASP A 120 7.16 -4.94 0.46
N LEU A 121 8.15 -4.62 -0.38
CA LEU A 121 9.52 -5.18 -0.31
C LEU A 121 10.14 -5.11 1.10
N ASN A 122 9.85 -4.04 1.84
CA ASN A 122 10.33 -3.86 3.22
C ASN A 122 9.45 -4.53 4.29
N ARG A 123 8.40 -5.25 3.89
CA ARG A 123 7.50 -6.03 4.75
C ARG A 123 6.99 -5.22 5.93
N GLN A 124 6.48 -4.02 5.64
CA GLN A 124 5.97 -3.12 6.66
C GLN A 124 4.47 -3.31 6.88
N GLY A 125 3.78 -3.94 5.94
CA GLY A 125 2.34 -4.16 5.97
C GLY A 125 1.61 -3.44 4.86
N ILE A 126 0.28 -3.59 4.90
CA ILE A 126 -0.64 -3.10 3.88
C ILE A 126 -1.77 -2.35 4.58
N TYR A 127 -2.22 -1.27 3.96
CA TYR A 127 -3.45 -0.59 4.33
C TYR A 127 -4.54 -0.90 3.32
N CYS A 128 -5.73 -1.24 3.77
CA CYS A 128 -6.90 -1.40 2.91
C CYS A 128 -8.07 -0.54 3.41
N THR A 129 -8.84 0.01 2.48
CA THR A 129 -10.08 0.75 2.76
C THR A 129 -11.13 0.43 1.68
N GLY A 130 -12.40 0.55 2.04
CA GLY A 130 -13.50 0.18 1.15
C GLY A 130 -14.72 -0.34 1.90
N ASN A 131 -15.86 -0.41 1.21
CA ASN A 131 -17.07 -1.06 1.73
C ASN A 131 -17.05 -2.59 1.54
N GLY A 132 -16.04 -3.12 0.83
CA GLY A 132 -15.80 -4.57 0.70
C GLY A 132 -15.12 -5.23 1.88
N MET A 133 -14.62 -4.47 2.84
CA MET A 133 -13.90 -5.00 4.00
C MET A 133 -14.74 -6.04 4.78
N GLY A 134 -14.12 -7.18 5.09
CA GLY A 134 -14.75 -8.28 5.83
C GLY A 134 -15.80 -9.11 5.07
N LEU A 135 -15.93 -8.94 3.75
CA LEU A 135 -16.85 -9.71 2.91
C LEU A 135 -16.13 -10.87 2.19
N GLY A 136 -16.23 -12.08 2.74
CA GLY A 136 -15.64 -13.28 2.12
C GLY A 136 -14.12 -13.36 2.28
N ASN A 137 -13.39 -13.69 1.21
CA ASN A 137 -11.93 -13.86 1.19
C ASN A 137 -11.19 -12.53 1.00
N VAL A 138 -11.52 -11.53 1.83
CA VAL A 138 -10.94 -10.18 1.80
C VAL A 138 -10.50 -9.77 3.20
N PRO A 139 -9.62 -8.77 3.33
CA PRO A 139 -9.14 -8.34 4.64
C PRO A 139 -10.27 -7.85 5.55
N THR A 140 -10.19 -8.21 6.83
CA THR A 140 -11.12 -7.76 7.87
C THR A 140 -10.66 -6.49 8.58
N LYS A 141 -9.35 -6.20 8.54
CA LYS A 141 -8.71 -5.04 9.17
C LYS A 141 -8.18 -4.07 8.14
N LYS A 142 -8.31 -2.77 8.42
CA LYS A 142 -7.77 -1.72 7.55
C LYS A 142 -6.24 -1.65 7.60
N ASP A 143 -5.68 -1.66 8.80
CA ASP A 143 -4.23 -1.55 9.01
C ASP A 143 -3.68 -2.94 9.32
N ILE A 144 -2.98 -3.52 8.35
CA ILE A 144 -2.54 -4.92 8.35
C ILE A 144 -1.02 -4.91 8.44
N SER A 145 -0.47 -5.39 9.55
CA SER A 145 0.99 -5.47 9.69
C SER A 145 1.52 -6.76 9.08
N TYR A 146 2.73 -6.74 8.51
CA TYR A 146 3.42 -8.00 8.16
C TYR A 146 3.85 -8.73 9.44
N SER A 147 2.94 -9.51 10.00
CA SER A 147 3.16 -10.27 11.22
C SER A 147 2.36 -11.56 11.21
N ASN A 148 2.80 -12.56 11.97
CA ASN A 148 2.11 -13.84 12.07
C ASN A 148 0.67 -13.74 12.61
N GLN A 149 0.34 -12.64 13.30
CA GLN A 149 -1.01 -12.43 13.85
C GLN A 149 -2.01 -11.96 12.79
N ASP A 150 -1.53 -11.28 11.76
CA ASP A 150 -2.35 -10.70 10.68
C ASP A 150 -2.13 -11.43 9.34
N TYR A 151 -1.47 -12.58 9.35
CA TYR A 151 -1.00 -13.26 8.14
C TYR A 151 -2.12 -13.59 7.14
N SER A 152 -3.32 -13.95 7.64
CA SER A 152 -4.47 -14.20 6.77
C SER A 152 -4.97 -12.92 6.10
N ASP A 153 -5.16 -11.84 6.86
CA ASP A 153 -5.57 -10.54 6.32
C ASP A 153 -4.51 -10.01 5.35
N TYR A 154 -3.23 -10.23 5.64
CA TYR A 154 -2.12 -9.86 4.76
C TYR A 154 -2.19 -10.61 3.43
N ASN A 155 -2.37 -11.93 3.43
CA ASN A 155 -2.48 -12.70 2.19
C ASN A 155 -3.73 -12.31 1.38
N TYR A 156 -4.86 -12.07 2.05
CA TYR A 156 -6.05 -11.57 1.36
C TYR A 156 -5.80 -10.20 0.72
N ALA A 157 -5.04 -9.33 1.38
CA ALA A 157 -4.67 -8.04 0.83
C ALA A 157 -3.70 -8.17 -0.35
N VAL A 158 -2.72 -9.07 -0.28
CA VAL A 158 -1.78 -9.38 -1.38
C VAL A 158 -2.54 -9.82 -2.63
N ASN A 159 -3.53 -10.71 -2.49
CA ASN A 159 -4.36 -11.18 -3.62
C ASN A 159 -5.07 -10.04 -4.37
N ILE A 160 -5.34 -8.90 -3.72
CA ILE A 160 -5.93 -7.73 -4.40
C ILE A 160 -4.98 -7.14 -5.45
N PHE A 161 -3.68 -7.16 -5.17
CA PHE A 161 -2.67 -6.65 -6.10
C PHE A 161 -2.47 -7.59 -7.30
N GLU A 162 -2.80 -8.87 -7.17
CA GLU A 162 -2.81 -9.82 -8.29
C GLU A 162 -3.97 -9.54 -9.27
N ILE A 163 -5.08 -8.98 -8.78
CA ILE A 163 -6.26 -8.65 -9.61
C ILE A 163 -6.01 -7.38 -10.42
N SER A 164 -5.57 -6.31 -9.74
CA SER A 164 -5.28 -5.04 -10.38
C SER A 164 -4.39 -4.22 -9.47
N CYS A 165 -3.23 -3.85 -10.00
CA CYS A 165 -2.24 -3.04 -9.30
C CYS A 165 -1.73 -1.89 -10.18
N ALA A 166 -1.21 -0.86 -9.53
CA ALA A 166 -0.29 0.10 -10.13
C ALA A 166 0.75 0.56 -9.09
N ASN A 167 1.90 0.97 -9.59
CA ASN A 167 2.99 1.47 -8.76
C ASN A 167 3.04 2.98 -8.85
N TRP A 168 3.15 3.64 -7.70
CA TRP A 168 3.33 5.08 -7.59
C TRP A 168 4.81 5.44 -7.59
N ASP A 169 5.23 6.28 -8.53
CA ASP A 169 6.56 6.89 -8.57
C ASP A 169 6.56 8.20 -7.78
N SER A 170 7.24 8.21 -6.63
CA SER A 170 7.32 9.42 -5.80
C SER A 170 8.18 10.54 -6.39
N GLU A 171 9.14 10.21 -7.26
CA GLU A 171 10.03 11.19 -7.90
C GLU A 171 9.30 11.93 -9.03
N GLN A 172 8.56 11.18 -9.86
CA GLN A 172 7.79 11.73 -10.97
C GLN A 172 6.42 12.24 -10.54
N LYS A 173 5.94 11.82 -9.35
CA LYS A 173 4.58 12.03 -8.85
C LYS A 173 3.53 11.53 -9.85
N ASP A 174 3.79 10.34 -10.40
CA ASP A 174 2.96 9.76 -11.43
C ASP A 174 2.86 8.24 -11.25
N TRP A 175 1.90 7.64 -11.96
CA TRP A 175 1.72 6.21 -12.00
C TRP A 175 2.68 5.59 -13.02
N ILE A 176 3.37 4.52 -12.61
CA ILE A 176 4.21 3.75 -13.52
C ILE A 176 3.33 2.74 -14.25
N GLU A 177 3.05 3.01 -15.53
CA GLU A 177 2.50 2.03 -16.47
C GLU A 177 3.62 1.08 -16.92
N ASP A 178 4.02 0.16 -16.05
CA ASP A 178 5.06 -0.80 -16.43
C ASP A 178 4.47 -1.85 -17.36
N GLY A 179 4.66 -1.68 -18.68
CA GLY A 179 4.18 -2.60 -19.72
C GLY A 179 4.79 -4.01 -19.68
N SER A 180 5.49 -4.39 -18.61
CA SER A 180 6.18 -5.68 -18.49
C SER A 180 6.27 -6.26 -17.08
N LEU A 181 5.67 -5.65 -16.06
CA LEU A 181 5.63 -6.19 -14.71
C LEU A 181 4.20 -6.11 -14.20
N GLU A 182 3.43 -7.17 -14.50
CA GLU A 182 2.41 -7.64 -13.57
C GLU A 182 3.01 -7.56 -12.15
N CYS A 183 2.28 -7.03 -11.16
CA CYS A 183 2.65 -7.21 -9.77
C CYS A 183 2.50 -8.69 -9.41
N GLN A 184 3.33 -9.54 -10.01
CA GLN A 184 3.51 -10.89 -9.57
C GLN A 184 4.27 -10.76 -8.26
N PRO A 185 3.72 -11.23 -7.14
CA PRO A 185 4.55 -11.38 -5.95
C PRO A 185 5.77 -12.20 -6.37
N ASP A 186 6.97 -11.64 -6.19
CA ASP A 186 8.24 -12.37 -6.35
C ASP A 186 8.01 -13.80 -5.88
N GLU A 187 8.25 -14.77 -6.77
CA GLU A 187 8.00 -16.20 -6.56
C GLU A 187 8.19 -16.52 -5.08
N MET A 188 7.08 -16.86 -4.41
CA MET A 188 7.12 -17.46 -3.10
C MET A 188 8.17 -18.55 -3.20
N ILE A 189 9.31 -18.36 -2.53
CA ILE A 189 10.38 -19.37 -2.45
C ILE A 189 9.72 -20.56 -1.77
N LEU A 190 9.15 -21.45 -2.59
CA LEU A 190 8.73 -22.77 -2.19
C LEU A 190 10.03 -23.48 -1.91
N GLU A 191 10.38 -23.55 -0.62
CA GLU A 191 11.33 -24.54 -0.15
C GLU A 191 10.80 -25.89 -0.63
N GLU A 192 11.50 -26.50 -1.59
CA GLU A 192 11.08 -27.75 -2.24
C GLU A 192 10.82 -28.81 -1.17
N VAL A 193 9.55 -29.14 -0.96
CA VAL A 193 9.17 -30.37 -0.29
C VAL A 193 9.35 -31.48 -1.32
N GLU A 194 10.50 -32.13 -1.29
CA GLU A 194 10.80 -33.36 -2.02
C GLU A 194 9.78 -34.45 -1.66
N ASP A 195 8.67 -34.58 -2.41
CA ASP A 195 8.02 -35.87 -2.79
C ASP A 195 6.63 -35.70 -3.45
N THR A 196 6.51 -35.00 -4.58
CA THR A 196 5.34 -35.21 -5.48
C THR A 196 5.73 -35.28 -6.96
N PRO A 197 5.19 -36.26 -7.72
CA PRO A 197 5.52 -36.42 -9.12
C PRO A 197 4.62 -35.54 -10.01
N GLY A 198 5.16 -34.42 -10.48
CA GLY A 198 4.64 -33.65 -11.60
C GLY A 198 4.38 -32.18 -11.30
N PRO A 199 4.52 -31.28 -12.29
CA PRO A 199 4.21 -29.86 -12.10
C PRO A 199 2.70 -29.70 -11.92
N VAL A 200 2.28 -29.34 -10.70
CA VAL A 200 0.92 -28.85 -10.45
C VAL A 200 0.91 -27.38 -10.86
N TYR A 201 0.38 -27.09 -12.04
CA TYR A 201 -0.05 -25.73 -12.39
C TYR A 201 -1.27 -25.41 -11.53
N ILE A 202 -1.08 -24.62 -10.48
CA ILE A 202 -2.18 -23.96 -9.79
C ILE A 202 -2.51 -22.75 -10.65
N ASP A 203 -3.60 -22.87 -11.41
CA ASP A 203 -4.25 -21.73 -12.07
C ASP A 203 -4.75 -20.79 -10.96
N PRO A 204 -4.16 -19.60 -10.77
CA PRO A 204 -4.49 -18.71 -9.66
C PRO A 204 -5.95 -18.23 -9.69
N CYS A 205 -6.65 -18.43 -10.82
CA CYS A 205 -8.05 -18.04 -11.00
C CYS A 205 -9.07 -19.18 -10.82
N LYS A 206 -8.65 -20.42 -10.55
CA LYS A 206 -9.59 -21.56 -10.55
C LYS A 206 -10.31 -21.76 -9.22
N ASP A 207 -9.71 -21.28 -8.13
CA ASP A 207 -10.30 -21.29 -6.78
C ASP A 207 -10.62 -19.88 -6.25
N CYS A 208 -10.61 -18.86 -7.12
CA CYS A 208 -11.33 -17.61 -6.85
C CYS A 208 -12.85 -17.88 -6.90
N GLU A 209 -13.36 -18.67 -5.95
CA GLU A 209 -14.77 -18.63 -5.60
C GLU A 209 -15.09 -17.18 -5.25
N TYR A 210 -15.83 -16.59 -6.18
CA TYR A 210 -16.27 -15.22 -6.24
C TYR A 210 -16.64 -14.63 -4.87
N ILE A 211 -16.37 -13.33 -4.71
CA ILE A 211 -17.06 -12.48 -3.74
C ILE A 211 -18.56 -12.57 -4.06
N THR A 212 -19.25 -13.59 -3.55
CA THR A 212 -20.70 -13.66 -3.59
C THR A 212 -21.19 -12.87 -2.38
N PRO A 213 -22.00 -11.81 -2.57
CA PRO A 213 -22.58 -11.11 -1.44
C PRO A 213 -23.46 -12.09 -0.64
N VAL A 214 -23.09 -12.32 0.63
CA VAL A 214 -23.95 -12.98 1.59
C VAL A 214 -25.04 -11.97 1.97
N TYR A 215 -26.16 -12.00 1.25
CA TYR A 215 -27.33 -11.23 1.64
C TYR A 215 -27.87 -11.78 2.98
N PRO A 216 -28.14 -10.92 3.99
CA PRO A 216 -28.95 -11.35 5.12
C PRO A 216 -30.36 -11.70 4.63
N PRO A 217 -31.02 -12.73 5.18
CA PRO A 217 -32.36 -13.10 4.78
C PRO A 217 -33.31 -11.91 4.97
N SER A 218 -33.98 -11.52 3.88
CA SER A 218 -35.07 -10.55 3.90
C SER A 218 -36.20 -11.07 4.79
N PHE A 219 -36.54 -10.31 5.82
CA PHE A 219 -37.73 -10.50 6.66
C PHE A 219 -39.02 -10.18 5.91
#